data_AF-A0A1Y3BLV3-F1
#
_entry.id   AF-A0A1Y3BLV3-F1
#
_cell.length_a   1.000
_cell.length_b   1.000
_cell.length_c   1.000
_cell.angle_alpha   90.00
_cell.angle_beta   90.00
_cell.angle_gamma   90.00
#
_symmetry.space_group_name_H-M   'P 1'
#
loop_
_entity.id
_entity.type
_entity.pdbx_description
1 polymer ?
#
loop_
_entity_poly.entity_id
_entity_poly.type
_entity_poly.pdbx_seq_one_letter_code
_entity_poly.pdbx_strand_id
1 'polypeptide(L)'
;MAKSVNGGGGGDDNDNETTPICRCRVLYLGSAVPHITKDGLQGIQEPLRDLYPEQGVFWNTDRDHNATGIDSWLSVWSNGILVENVDDKGNTIRRFHPIESLHYCAAVRYV
;
A
#
# COMPACT_ATOMS: atom_id res chain seq x y z
N MET A 1 -56.66 -10.68 2.62
CA MET A 1 -55.32 -10.38 2.04
C MET A 1 -54.35 -11.43 2.54
N ALA A 2 -53.92 -12.31 1.64
CA ALA A 2 -53.01 -13.41 1.94
C ALA A 2 -51.60 -12.86 2.26
N LYS A 3 -50.99 -13.31 3.36
CA LYS A 3 -49.55 -13.23 3.54
C LYS A 3 -48.95 -14.43 2.83
N SER A 4 -48.34 -14.18 1.67
CA SER A 4 -47.50 -15.16 0.99
C SER A 4 -46.23 -15.35 1.82
N VAL A 5 -45.99 -16.59 2.23
CA VAL A 5 -44.66 -17.06 2.60
C VAL A 5 -43.76 -16.99 1.36
N ASN A 6 -42.50 -16.61 1.54
CA ASN A 6 -41.42 -17.12 0.70
C ASN A 6 -40.17 -17.27 1.58
N GLY A 7 -39.89 -18.53 1.91
CA GLY A 7 -38.57 -18.96 2.31
C GLY A 7 -37.72 -19.24 1.05
N GLY A 8 -36.41 -19.29 1.25
CA GLY A 8 -35.38 -19.57 0.25
C GLY A 8 -34.23 -18.59 0.48
N GLY A 9 -33.04 -18.98 0.95
CA GLY A 9 -32.35 -20.24 0.79
C GLY A 9 -31.14 -19.99 -0.13
N GLY A 10 -29.93 -20.26 0.39
CA GLY A 10 -28.68 -20.30 -0.38
C GLY A 10 -27.88 -18.98 -0.37
N GLY A 11 -26.59 -18.94 -0.10
CA GLY A 11 -25.63 -20.03 0.10
C GLY A 11 -24.46 -19.61 0.97
N ASP A 12 -23.95 -20.57 1.74
CA ASP A 12 -22.62 -20.55 2.34
C ASP A 12 -21.58 -20.66 1.21
N ASP A 13 -21.22 -19.54 0.60
CA ASP A 13 -19.97 -19.46 -0.14
C ASP A 13 -18.87 -19.11 0.88
N ASN A 14 -18.37 -20.15 1.55
CA ASN A 14 -17.12 -20.14 2.30
C ASN A 14 -15.94 -19.98 1.33
N ASP A 15 -15.92 -18.89 0.57
CA ASP A 15 -14.66 -18.34 0.13
C ASP A 15 -13.99 -17.83 1.40
N ASN A 16 -12.95 -18.53 1.84
CA ASN A 16 -12.03 -18.04 2.86
C ASN A 16 -11.35 -16.77 2.31
N GLU A 17 -12.11 -15.68 2.16
CA GLU A 17 -11.61 -14.37 1.84
C GLU A 17 -10.86 -13.91 3.09
N THR A 18 -9.61 -14.34 3.17
CA THR A 18 -8.72 -14.05 4.29
C THR A 18 -8.66 -12.54 4.41
N THR A 19 -9.38 -12.00 5.39
CA THR A 19 -9.46 -10.57 5.62
C THR A 19 -8.06 -10.06 5.99
N PRO A 20 -7.57 -8.98 5.35
CA PRO A 20 -6.28 -8.43 5.71
C PRO A 20 -6.26 -8.00 7.18
N ILE A 21 -5.10 -8.16 7.83
CA ILE A 21 -4.83 -7.68 9.18
C ILE A 21 -5.10 -6.17 9.26
N CYS A 22 -4.66 -5.44 8.24
CA CYS A 22 -5.03 -4.04 8.07
C CYS A 22 -5.11 -3.65 6.59
N ARG A 23 -5.96 -2.68 6.30
CA ARG A 23 -6.03 -1.99 5.01
C ARG A 23 -6.04 -0.50 5.23
N CYS A 24 -5.10 0.22 4.65
CA CYS A 24 -5.00 1.67 4.77
C CYS A 24 -4.72 2.33 3.42
N ARG A 25 -5.14 3.60 3.30
CA ARG A 25 -4.83 4.45 2.16
C ARG A 25 -3.45 5.05 2.37
N VAL A 26 -2.58 4.92 1.37
CA VAL A 26 -1.18 5.35 1.41
C VAL A 26 -0.80 6.05 0.10
N LEU A 27 0.24 6.87 0.14
CA LEU A 27 0.85 7.43 -1.05
C LEU A 27 2.06 6.57 -1.45
N TYR A 28 1.96 5.86 -2.57
CA TYR A 28 3.07 5.07 -3.11
C TYR A 28 4.06 5.99 -3.82
N LEU A 29 5.20 6.23 -3.18
CA LEU A 29 6.25 7.13 -3.69
C LEU A 29 7.07 6.51 -4.83
N GLY A 30 7.17 5.18 -4.85
CA GLY A 30 7.92 4.46 -5.86
C GLY A 30 8.64 3.23 -5.31
N SER A 31 9.42 2.63 -6.19
CA SER A 31 10.33 1.52 -5.89
C SER A 31 11.72 1.89 -6.37
N ALA A 32 12.73 1.58 -5.58
CA ALA A 32 14.12 1.79 -5.96
C ALA A 32 14.91 0.49 -5.83
N VAL A 33 15.93 0.33 -6.67
CA VAL A 33 16.88 -0.78 -6.57
C VAL A 33 18.06 -0.27 -5.73
N PRO A 34 18.30 -0.82 -4.53
CA PRO A 34 19.46 -0.42 -3.73
C PRO A 34 20.74 -0.80 -4.46
N HIS A 35 21.62 0.18 -4.73
CA HIS A 35 22.86 -0.02 -5.49
C HIS A 35 23.95 -0.78 -4.73
N ILE A 36 23.86 -0.88 -3.40
CA ILE A 36 24.79 -1.64 -2.55
C ILE A 36 23.97 -2.37 -1.48
N THR A 37 24.35 -3.61 -1.17
CA THR A 37 23.89 -4.35 0.02
C THR A 37 24.38 -3.63 1.29
N LYS A 38 23.76 -2.51 1.65
CA LYS A 38 24.05 -1.81 2.90
C LYS A 38 23.00 -2.17 3.95
N ASP A 39 23.44 -2.19 5.20
CA ASP A 39 22.63 -2.44 6.38
C ASP A 39 21.28 -1.72 6.32
N GLY A 40 20.20 -2.41 6.72
CA GLY A 40 18.81 -2.09 6.37
C GLY A 40 18.42 -0.59 6.37
N LEU A 41 18.84 0.19 7.37
CA LEU A 41 18.52 1.61 7.44
C LEU A 41 19.19 2.45 6.33
N GLN A 42 20.46 2.18 6.03
CA GLN A 42 21.17 2.88 4.94
C GLN A 42 20.58 2.52 3.58
N GLY A 43 20.12 1.27 3.42
CA GLY A 43 19.43 0.81 2.21
C GLY A 43 18.09 1.50 1.96
N ILE A 44 17.44 2.05 3.00
CA ILE A 44 16.20 2.82 2.87
C ILE A 44 16.47 4.32 2.70
N GLN A 45 17.45 4.89 3.42
CA GLN A 45 17.68 6.34 3.45
C GLN A 45 18.11 6.93 2.10
N GLU A 46 19.02 6.27 1.37
CA GLU A 46 19.52 6.77 0.08
C GLU A 46 18.39 6.86 -0.97
N PRO A 47 17.60 5.80 -1.22
CA PRO A 47 16.44 5.90 -2.11
C PRO A 47 15.36 6.88 -1.64
N LEU A 48 15.12 6.97 -0.34
CA LEU A 48 14.13 7.91 0.18
C LEU A 48 14.54 9.36 -0.06
N ARG A 49 15.82 9.70 0.05
CA ARG A 49 16.29 11.06 -0.25
C ARG A 49 16.07 11.42 -1.73
N ASP A 50 16.27 10.47 -2.63
CA ASP A 50 16.05 10.69 -4.06
C ASP A 50 14.56 10.81 -4.41
N LEU A 51 13.70 10.05 -3.71
CA LEU A 51 12.24 10.07 -3.89
C LEU A 51 11.52 11.17 -3.09
N TYR A 52 12.17 11.73 -2.07
CA TYR A 52 11.62 12.74 -1.16
C TYR A 52 12.48 14.02 -1.26
N PRO A 53 12.07 15.02 -2.05
CA PRO A 53 12.85 16.25 -2.22
C PRO A 53 13.02 17.00 -0.88
N GLU A 54 14.16 17.69 -0.70
CA GLU A 54 14.56 18.37 0.55
C GLU A 54 13.56 19.42 1.05
N GLN A 55 12.67 19.89 0.17
CA GLN A 55 11.55 20.74 0.54
C GLN A 55 10.45 19.86 1.11
N GLY A 56 10.59 19.56 2.41
CA GLY A 56 9.68 18.76 3.20
C GLY A 56 8.22 19.01 2.82
N VAL A 57 7.52 17.93 2.52
CA VAL A 57 6.12 17.97 2.12
C VAL A 57 5.31 18.31 3.37
N PHE A 58 5.13 19.60 3.59
CA PHE A 58 4.14 20.11 4.51
C PHE A 58 2.79 19.73 3.91
N TRP A 59 2.06 18.82 4.57
CA TRP A 59 0.69 18.42 4.23
C TRP A 59 -0.34 19.57 4.39
N ASN A 60 0.15 20.80 4.60
CA ASN A 60 -0.56 21.97 5.05
C ASN A 60 0.36 23.19 4.93
N THR A 61 0.69 23.59 3.70
CA THR A 61 0.75 24.98 3.24
C THR A 61 1.03 24.97 1.74
N ASP A 62 0.10 25.56 0.99
CA ASP A 62 0.10 25.85 -0.45
C ASP A 62 0.05 24.68 -1.45
N ARG A 63 -0.91 24.79 -2.38
CA ARG A 63 -1.46 23.74 -3.26
C ARG A 63 -0.48 23.11 -4.27
N ASP A 64 0.77 23.54 -4.33
CA ASP A 64 1.63 23.27 -5.49
C ASP A 64 2.92 22.46 -5.18
N HIS A 65 3.18 22.08 -3.92
CA HIS A 65 4.37 21.27 -3.56
C HIS A 65 4.01 20.08 -2.66
N ASN A 66 3.07 19.26 -3.12
CA ASN A 66 2.74 17.98 -2.48
C ASN A 66 3.74 16.90 -2.93
N ALA A 67 4.07 15.94 -2.06
CA ALA A 67 4.83 14.74 -2.45
C ALA A 67 4.15 14.13 -3.69
N THR A 68 4.89 14.00 -4.79
CA THR A 68 4.37 13.35 -5.99
C THR A 68 4.39 11.85 -5.77
N GLY A 69 3.22 11.22 -5.72
CA GLY A 69 3.11 9.78 -5.59
C GLY A 69 1.76 9.28 -6.06
N ILE A 70 1.58 7.96 -6.06
CA ILE A 70 0.36 7.32 -6.53
C ILE A 70 -0.54 7.00 -5.33
N ASP A 71 -1.75 7.52 -5.31
CA ASP A 71 -2.76 7.15 -4.32
C ASP A 71 -3.05 5.64 -4.40
N SER A 72 -2.79 4.94 -3.31
CA SER A 72 -2.75 3.48 -3.27
C SER A 72 -3.41 2.93 -2.02
N TRP A 73 -3.88 1.70 -2.11
CA TRP A 73 -4.28 0.88 -0.97
C TRP A 73 -3.15 -0.06 -0.58
N LEU A 74 -2.75 -0.04 0.68
CA LEU A 74 -1.87 -1.04 1.26
C LEU A 74 -2.71 -1.98 2.12
N SER A 75 -2.64 -3.27 1.82
CA SER A 75 -3.26 -4.32 2.63
C SER A 75 -2.18 -5.25 3.16
N VAL A 76 -2.28 -5.65 4.43
CA VAL A 76 -1.28 -6.46 5.12
C VAL A 76 -1.90 -7.78 5.55
N TRP A 77 -1.25 -8.89 5.23
CA TRP A 77 -1.59 -10.24 5.68
C TRP A 77 -0.40 -10.85 6.41
N SER A 78 -0.61 -12.00 7.07
CA SER A 78 0.47 -12.75 7.73
C SER A 78 1.53 -13.25 6.75
N ASN A 79 1.17 -13.46 5.49
CA ASN A 79 2.06 -13.97 4.44
C ASN A 79 2.64 -12.87 3.52
N GLY A 80 2.30 -11.60 3.71
CA GLY A 80 2.84 -10.51 2.89
C GLY A 80 2.01 -9.25 2.86
N ILE A 81 2.38 -8.35 1.95
CA ILE A 81 1.72 -7.06 1.73
C ILE A 81 1.27 -6.93 0.28
N LEU A 82 0.09 -6.36 0.05
CA LEU A 82 -0.43 -6.03 -1.27
C LEU A 82 -0.52 -4.50 -1.41
N VAL A 83 0.06 -3.98 -2.47
CA VAL A 83 -0.15 -2.61 -2.91
C VAL A 83 -1.08 -2.64 -4.12
N GLU A 84 -2.21 -1.94 -4.02
CA GLU A 84 -3.16 -1.77 -5.12
C GLU A 84 -3.28 -0.29 -5.49
N ASN A 85 -3.19 0.03 -6.77
CA ASN A 85 -3.40 1.39 -7.26
C ASN A 85 -4.07 1.36 -8.63
N VAL A 86 -4.58 2.50 -9.06
CA VAL A 86 -5.07 2.69 -10.43
C VAL A 86 -3.98 3.40 -11.23
N ASP A 87 -3.72 2.95 -12.46
CA ASP A 87 -2.79 3.62 -13.37
C ASP A 87 -3.46 4.78 -14.13
N ASP A 88 -2.69 5.54 -14.91
CA ASP A 88 -3.20 6.66 -15.70
C ASP A 88 -4.23 6.24 -16.77
N LYS A 89 -4.32 4.95 -17.08
CA LYS A 89 -5.26 4.36 -18.03
C LYS A 89 -6.50 3.79 -17.35
N GLY A 90 -6.62 3.90 -16.03
CA GLY A 90 -7.73 3.37 -15.25
C GLY A 90 -7.62 1.87 -14.90
N ASN A 91 -6.51 1.22 -15.19
CA ASN A 91 -6.31 -0.20 -14.86
C ASN A 91 -5.91 -0.35 -13.40
N THR A 92 -6.48 -1.35 -12.74
CA THR A 92 -6.04 -1.74 -11.39
C THR A 92 -4.73 -2.50 -11.47
N ILE A 93 -3.68 -1.96 -10.86
CA ILE A 93 -2.41 -2.63 -10.67
C ILE A 93 -2.36 -3.22 -9.27
N ARG A 94 -1.96 -4.48 -9.17
CA ARG A 94 -1.78 -5.23 -7.92
C ARG A 94 -0.35 -5.74 -7.81
N ARG A 95 0.33 -5.40 -6.72
CA ARG A 95 1.71 -5.85 -6.43
C ARG A 95 1.74 -6.51 -5.06
N PHE A 96 1.88 -7.83 -5.03
CA PHE A 96 2.02 -8.59 -3.80
C PHE A 96 3.50 -8.85 -3.49
N HIS A 97 3.90 -8.56 -2.26
CA HIS A 97 5.25 -8.80 -1.75
C HIS A 97 5.15 -9.81 -0.61
N PRO A 98 5.68 -11.04 -0.80
CA PRO A 98 5.70 -12.06 0.25
C PRO A 98 6.44 -11.58 1.49
N ILE A 99 5.97 -11.96 2.68
CA ILE A 99 6.59 -11.55 3.95
C ILE A 99 8.05 -12.02 4.05
N GLU A 100 8.38 -13.17 3.46
CA GLU A 100 9.73 -13.74 3.41
C GLU A 100 10.71 -12.85 2.62
N SER A 101 10.20 -12.01 1.71
CA SER A 101 11.02 -11.04 0.95
C SER A 101 11.27 -9.74 1.72
N LEU A 102 10.57 -9.51 2.83
CA LEU A 102 10.68 -8.30 3.63
C LEU A 102 11.91 -8.39 4.55
N HIS A 103 13.02 -7.82 4.11
CA HIS A 103 14.25 -7.81 4.92
C HIS A 103 14.21 -6.74 6.04
N TYR A 104 13.66 -5.56 5.75
CA TYR A 104 13.65 -4.44 6.68
C TYR A 104 12.44 -3.53 6.40
N CYS A 105 11.79 -3.06 7.47
CA CYS A 105 10.68 -2.11 7.40
C CYS A 105 10.79 -1.15 8.59
N ALA A 106 10.79 0.14 8.33
CA ALA A 106 10.89 1.16 9.36
C ALA A 106 10.16 2.43 8.95
N ALA A 107 9.62 3.13 9.94
CA ALA A 107 9.24 4.52 9.76
C ALA A 107 10.52 5.36 9.72
N VAL A 108 10.77 6.01 8.59
CA VAL A 108 11.90 6.93 8.45
C VAL A 108 11.40 8.34 8.71
N ARG A 109 12.04 9.02 9.66
CA ARG A 109 11.88 10.45 9.85
C ARG A 109 12.91 11.15 8.96
N TYR A 110 12.47 12.13 8.18
CA TYR A 110 13.39 13.08 7.55
C TYR A 110 14.08 13.88 8.67
N VAL A 111 15.41 13.77 8.77
CA VAL A 111 16.26 14.46 9.76
C VAL A 111 17.22 15.39 9.06
#